data_AF-A0A6A4PXD9-F1
#
_entry.id   AF-A0A6A4PXD9-F1
#
_cell.length_a   1.000
_cell.length_b   1.000
_cell.length_c   1.000
_cell.angle_alpha   90.00
_cell.angle_beta   90.00
_cell.angle_gamma   90.00
#
_symmetry.space_group_name_H-M   'P 1'
#
loop_
_entity.id
_entity.type
_entity.pdbx_description
1 polymer ?
#
loop_
_entity_poly.entity_id
_entity_poly.type
_entity_poly.pdbx_seq_one_letter_code
_entity_poly.pdbx_strand_id
1 'polypeptide(L)'
;MHISKLYSPNLINNLDMPHPTQVVALLKAQKIQHVRLFYADHAMLIPLAKTGIEVVVTVPNDELLAIGQSNFTAANWISHTVVAHYPPTNIIATNIH
;
A
#
# COMPACT_ATOMS: atom_id res chain seq x y z
N MET A 1 12.42 5.85 11.86
CA MET A 1 12.12 6.91 10.87
C MET A 1 10.86 6.47 10.12
N HIS A 2 9.72 7.10 10.42
CA HIS A 2 8.38 6.73 9.94
C HIS A 2 8.12 7.50 8.64
N ILE A 3 8.17 6.86 7.47
CA ILE A 3 7.75 7.53 6.23
C ILE A 3 6.24 7.37 6.09
N SER A 4 5.51 8.13 6.90
CA SER A 4 4.05 8.17 6.95
C SER A 4 3.44 9.13 5.91
N LYS A 5 4.18 9.61 4.90
CA LYS A 5 3.76 10.82 4.17
C LYS A 5 3.67 10.79 2.64
N LEU A 6 3.87 9.68 1.93
CA LEU A 6 4.14 9.81 0.48
C LEU A 6 3.21 9.10 -0.51
N TYR A 7 2.04 8.58 -0.11
CA TYR A 7 1.05 8.19 -1.13
C TYR A 7 -0.39 8.33 -0.64
N SER A 8 -1.01 9.45 -1.01
CA SER A 8 -2.46 9.64 -0.99
C SER A 8 -2.84 10.40 -2.27
N PRO A 9 -3.49 9.77 -3.24
CA PRO A 9 -3.78 10.39 -4.54
C PRO A 9 -4.81 11.53 -4.47
N ASN A 10 -5.46 11.74 -3.31
CA ASN A 10 -6.59 12.67 -3.15
C ASN A 10 -6.23 14.04 -2.54
N LEU A 11 -4.96 14.33 -2.29
CA LEU A 11 -4.51 15.64 -1.80
C LEU A 11 -3.89 16.44 -2.96
N ILE A 12 -4.70 17.34 -3.53
CA ILE A 12 -4.31 18.58 -4.23
C ILE A 12 -2.91 18.57 -4.89
N ASN A 13 -2.91 18.27 -6.20
CA ASN A 13 -1.81 18.39 -7.18
C ASN A 13 -0.88 17.17 -7.32
N ASN A 14 -1.28 16.20 -8.16
CA ASN A 14 -0.52 15.01 -8.60
C ASN A 14 0.71 15.31 -9.48
N LEU A 15 1.26 16.54 -9.46
CA LEU A 15 2.39 16.94 -10.33
C LEU A 15 3.76 16.73 -9.67
N ASP A 16 3.82 16.68 -8.34
CA ASP A 16 5.09 16.60 -7.59
C ASP A 16 5.36 15.23 -6.97
N MET A 17 4.50 14.23 -7.20
CA MET A 17 4.69 12.92 -6.60
C MET A 17 5.68 12.09 -7.44
N PRO A 18 6.81 11.64 -6.85
CA PRO A 18 7.76 10.80 -7.55
C PRO A 18 7.11 9.51 -8.04
N HIS A 19 7.52 9.05 -9.22
CA HIS A 19 7.01 7.81 -9.80
C HIS A 19 7.24 6.64 -8.83
N PRO A 20 6.31 5.67 -8.70
CA PRO A 20 6.44 4.50 -7.82
C PRO A 20 7.82 3.83 -7.79
N THR A 21 8.43 3.64 -8.95
CA THR A 21 9.77 3.05 -9.06
C THR A 21 10.87 3.93 -8.47
N GLN A 22 10.75 5.26 -8.58
CA GLN A 22 11.67 6.22 -7.95
C GLN A 22 11.53 6.19 -6.43
N VAL A 23 10.29 6.11 -5.92
CA VAL A 23 10.04 5.95 -4.48
C VAL A 23 10.71 4.68 -3.97
N VAL A 24 10.52 3.53 -4.63
CA VAL A 24 11.17 2.27 -4.24
C VAL A 24 12.69 2.34 -4.30
N ALA A 25 13.25 2.99 -5.32
CA ALA A 25 14.69 3.21 -5.42
C ALA A 25 15.22 4.02 -4.24
N LEU A 26 14.51 5.08 -3.82
CA LEU A 26 14.84 5.87 -2.65
C LEU A 26 14.74 5.05 -1.36
N LEU A 27 13.68 4.26 -1.19
CA LEU A 27 13.52 3.39 -0.02
C LEU A 27 14.70 2.42 0.13
N LYS A 28 15.12 1.80 -0.98
CA LYS A 28 16.30 0.91 -1.01
C LYS A 28 17.60 1.66 -0.70
N ALA A 29 17.81 2.83 -1.31
CA ALA A 29 18.99 3.65 -1.08
C ALA A 29 19.12 4.09 0.39
N GLN A 30 17.99 4.35 1.05
CA GLN A 30 17.91 4.70 2.46
C GLN A 30 17.85 3.49 3.40
N LYS A 31 17.96 2.26 2.87
CA LYS A 31 17.88 0.98 3.62
C LYS A 31 16.61 0.83 4.45
N ILE A 32 15.50 1.34 3.93
CA ILE A 32 14.20 1.27 4.59
C ILE A 32 13.56 -0.07 4.26
N GLN A 33 13.15 -0.78 5.30
CA GLN A 33 12.66 -2.16 5.20
C GLN A 33 11.17 -2.30 5.50
N HIS A 34 10.54 -1.28 6.10
CA HIS A 34 9.12 -1.31 6.45
C HIS A 34 8.42 -0.04 5.96
N VAL A 35 7.31 -0.22 5.26
CA VAL A 35 6.50 0.86 4.69
C VAL A 35 5.03 0.62 5.00
N ARG A 36 4.31 1.71 5.27
CA ARG A 36 2.85 1.70 5.37
C ARG A 36 2.27 2.47 4.19
N LEU A 37 1.35 1.83 3.47
CA LEU A 37 0.56 2.46 2.42
C LEU A 37 -0.81 2.82 2.99
N PHE A 38 -1.19 4.09 2.92
CA PHE A 38 -2.53 4.56 3.30
C PHE A 38 -3.57 4.22 2.24
N TYR A 39 -3.16 4.23 0.97
CA TYR A 39 -3.94 3.76 -0.14
C TYR A 39 -3.16 2.68 -0.89
N ALA A 40 -3.72 1.47 -0.96
CA ALA A 40 -3.08 0.31 -1.57
C ALA A 40 -3.33 0.30 -3.08
N ASP A 41 -2.67 1.22 -3.79
CA ASP A 41 -2.71 1.27 -5.25
C ASP A 41 -1.82 0.18 -5.87
N HIS A 42 -2.36 -0.57 -6.83
CA HIS A 42 -1.62 -1.54 -7.64
C HIS A 42 -0.33 -0.96 -8.22
N ALA A 43 -0.35 0.33 -8.63
CA ALA A 43 0.81 1.03 -9.17
C ALA A 43 1.96 1.18 -8.16
N MET A 44 1.66 1.20 -6.85
CA MET A 44 2.66 1.23 -5.78
C MET A 44 3.07 -0.16 -5.30
N LEU A 45 2.15 -1.13 -5.33
CA LEU A 45 2.44 -2.51 -4.89
C LEU A 45 3.33 -3.29 -5.87
N ILE A 46 3.21 -3.04 -7.19
CA ILE A 46 4.01 -3.72 -8.22
C ILE A 46 5.52 -3.45 -8.07
N PRO A 47 5.99 -2.19 -7.94
CA PRO A 47 7.42 -1.90 -7.77
C PRO A 47 8.03 -2.41 -6.46
N LEU A 48 7.20 -2.67 -5.44
CA LEU A 48 7.63 -3.24 -4.16
C LEU A 48 7.87 -4.76 -4.25
N ALA A 49 7.46 -5.40 -5.35
CA ALA A 49 7.68 -6.83 -5.56
C ALA A 49 9.17 -7.19 -5.58
N LYS A 50 9.53 -8.27 -4.88
CA LYS A 50 10.88 -8.85 -4.78
C LYS A 50 11.92 -7.87 -4.22
N THR A 51 11.48 -6.81 -3.54
CA THR A 51 12.38 -5.85 -2.89
C THR A 51 12.82 -6.26 -1.49
N GLY A 52 12.07 -7.17 -0.86
CA GLY A 52 12.25 -7.52 0.55
C GLY A 52 11.67 -6.50 1.54
N ILE A 53 11.11 -5.38 1.05
CA ILE A 53 10.45 -4.38 1.88
C ILE A 53 9.11 -4.94 2.35
N GLU A 54 8.89 -4.91 3.66
CA GLU A 54 7.65 -5.24 4.32
C GLU A 54 6.63 -4.11 4.16
N VAL A 55 5.43 -4.48 3.74
CA VAL A 55 4.36 -3.54 3.41
C VAL A 55 3.17 -3.77 4.33
N VAL A 56 2.72 -2.71 4.99
CA VAL A 56 1.43 -2.67 5.68
C VAL A 56 0.46 -1.90 4.79
N VAL A 57 -0.66 -2.52 4.44
CA VAL A 57 -1.73 -1.85 3.68
C VAL A 57 -2.83 -1.38 4.63
N THR A 58 -3.36 -0.19 4.40
CA THR A 58 -4.41 0.39 5.25
C THR A 58 -5.75 0.30 4.52
N VAL A 59 -6.81 -0.03 5.26
CA VAL A 59 -8.19 0.02 4.79
C VAL A 59 -8.59 1.50 4.68
N PRO A 60 -8.95 1.99 3.49
CA PRO A 60 -9.40 3.36 3.32
C PRO A 60 -10.70 3.63 4.10
N ASN A 61 -10.82 4.82 4.70
CA ASN A 61 -11.98 5.20 5.52
C ASN A 61 -13.31 5.12 4.73
N ASP A 62 -13.26 5.42 3.44
CA ASP A 62 -14.37 5.36 2.50
C ASP A 62 -14.79 3.92 2.15
N GLU A 63 -13.88 2.96 2.24
CA GLU A 63 -14.17 1.54 2.01
C GLU A 63 -14.55 0.79 3.29
N LEU A 64 -14.15 1.30 4.46
CA LEU A 64 -14.30 0.64 5.76
C LEU A 64 -15.74 0.19 6.05
N LEU A 65 -16.71 1.07 5.80
CA LEU A 65 -18.11 0.75 6.04
C LEU A 65 -18.60 -0.40 5.13
N ALA A 66 -18.23 -0.38 3.86
CA ALA A 66 -18.63 -1.40 2.88
C ALA A 66 -17.98 -2.76 3.19
N ILE A 67 -16.68 -2.75 3.52
CA ILE A 67 -15.93 -3.94 3.94
C ILE A 67 -16.57 -4.55 5.20
N GLY A 68 -16.99 -3.71 6.15
CA GLY A 68 -17.63 -4.14 7.39
C GLY A 68 -19.05 -4.69 7.23
N GLN A 69 -19.72 -4.49 6.09
CA GLN A 69 -21.10 -4.97 5.90
C GLN A 69 -21.22 -6.49 5.80
N SER A 70 -20.20 -7.17 5.28
CA SER A 70 -20.27 -8.63 5.12
C SER A 70 -18.90 -9.30 4.98
N ASN A 71 -18.84 -10.56 5.39
CA ASN A 71 -17.66 -11.41 5.16
C ASN A 71 -17.31 -11.53 3.67
N PHE A 72 -18.31 -11.53 2.79
CA PHE A 72 -18.10 -11.59 1.34
C PHE A 72 -17.37 -10.35 0.82
N THR A 73 -17.81 -9.16 1.23
CA THR A 73 -17.18 -7.89 0.84
C THR A 73 -15.75 -7.81 1.38
N ALA A 74 -15.52 -8.23 2.63
CA ALA A 74 -14.20 -8.28 3.23
C ALA A 74 -13.25 -9.27 2.51
N ALA A 75 -13.73 -10.47 2.19
CA ALA A 75 -12.95 -11.46 1.45
C ALA A 75 -12.60 -10.97 0.04
N ASN A 76 -13.55 -10.29 -0.62
CA ASN A 76 -13.31 -9.70 -1.93
C ASN A 76 -12.22 -8.63 -1.86
N TRP A 77 -12.27 -7.73 -0.86
CA TRP A 77 -11.24 -6.71 -0.65
C TRP A 77 -9.85 -7.33 -0.45
N ILE A 78 -9.73 -8.32 0.45
CA ILE A 78 -8.46 -9.03 0.69
C ILE A 78 -7.92 -9.66 -0.61
N SER A 79 -8.81 -10.24 -1.43
CA SER A 79 -8.43 -10.89 -2.68
C SER A 79 -7.82 -9.91 -3.68
N HIS A 80 -8.39 -8.70 -3.77
CA HIS A 80 -7.94 -7.66 -4.71
C HIS A 80 -6.70 -6.91 -4.21
N THR A 81 -6.59 -6.66 -2.91
CA THR A 81 -5.54 -5.82 -2.34
C THR A 81 -4.30 -6.60 -1.88
N VAL A 82 -4.50 -7.78 -1.29
CA VAL A 82 -3.41 -8.58 -0.70
C VAL A 82 -3.06 -9.75 -1.59
N VAL A 83 -4.03 -10.60 -1.92
CA VAL A 83 -3.77 -11.86 -2.64
C VAL A 83 -3.23 -11.60 -4.04
N ALA A 84 -3.71 -10.57 -4.75
CA ALA A 84 -3.24 -10.21 -6.09
C ALA A 84 -1.74 -9.84 -6.17
N HIS A 85 -1.10 -9.50 -5.03
CA HIS A 85 0.30 -9.06 -4.98
C HIS A 85 1.23 -9.98 -4.19
N TYR A 86 0.66 -10.97 -3.50
CA TYR A 86 1.40 -11.98 -2.75
C TYR A 86 1.71 -13.21 -3.64
N PRO A 87 2.86 -13.90 -3.48
CA PRO A 87 4.01 -13.57 -2.62
C PRO A 87 5.06 -12.56 -3.16
N PRO A 88 5.04 -12.03 -4.41
CA PRO A 88 6.09 -11.12 -4.84
C PRO A 88 6.26 -9.90 -3.95
N THR A 89 5.18 -9.30 -3.45
CA THR A 89 5.22 -8.18 -2.51
C THR A 89 5.00 -8.69 -1.09
N ASN A 90 5.88 -8.32 -0.15
CA ASN A 90 5.84 -8.81 1.22
C ASN A 90 4.82 -8.03 2.07
N ILE A 91 3.53 -8.32 1.88
CA ILE A 91 2.44 -7.69 2.63
C ILE A 91 2.26 -8.42 3.96
N ILE A 92 2.48 -7.72 5.08
CA ILE A 92 2.58 -8.34 6.42
C ILE A 92 1.40 -8.03 7.34
N ALA A 93 0.63 -6.98 7.08
CA ALA A 93 -0.53 -6.62 7.90
C ALA A 93 -1.50 -5.69 7.16
N THR A 94 -2.76 -5.72 7.61
CA THR A 94 -3.78 -4.72 7.29
C THR A 94 -4.00 -3.80 8.49
N ASN A 95 -4.31 -2.53 8.25
CA ASN A 95 -4.59 -1.55 9.32
C ASN A 95 -5.89 -0.80 9.05
N ILE A 96 -6.54 -0.33 10.12
CA ILE A 96 -7.69 0.57 10.06
C ILE A 96 -7.23 1.91 10.63
N HIS A 97 -7.46 3.00 9.90
CA HIS A 97 -7.11 4.36 10.30
C HIS A 97 -8.33 5.10 10.88
#